data_AF-G0A0T6-F1
#
_entry.id   AF-G0A0T6-F1
#
_cell.length_a   1.000
_cell.length_b   1.000
_cell.length_c   1.000
_cell.angle_alpha   90.00
_cell.angle_beta   90.00
_cell.angle_gamma   90.00
#
_symmetry.space_group_name_H-M   'P 1'
#
loop_
_entity.id
_entity.type
_entity.pdbx_description
1 polymer ?
#
loop_
_entity_poly.entity_id
_entity_poly.type
_entity_poly.pdbx_seq_one_letter_code
_entity_poly.pdbx_strand_id
1 'polypeptide(L)'
;MKFKAGVFQTAVLAVTAEPIVADAHPFHWASESVGFYDGLLHPLSASDHIITMLIVGFWISQAGRLAMAAIALVFVALLLLGGGLTLIGIEIAHAESIMNLSALILGLMLASGYKVSSLIAAIIAGNLALFHGYVHAYDIWLDRNALAYATGFALGTIALISIGILLRSIVKRVTLNYAAFFFDESER
;
A
#
# COMPACT_ATOMS: atom_id res chain seq x y z
N MET A 1 -24.51 -17.71 5.67
CA MET A 1 -23.87 -16.38 5.56
C MET A 1 -22.52 -16.37 4.81
N LYS A 2 -22.30 -17.24 3.81
CA LYS A 2 -20.99 -17.41 3.12
C LYS A 2 -20.85 -16.67 1.77
N PHE A 3 -21.91 -16.03 1.28
CA PHE A 3 -21.99 -15.56 -0.11
C PHE A 3 -21.52 -14.10 -0.35
N LYS A 4 -21.38 -13.27 0.69
CA LYS A 4 -21.11 -11.83 0.54
C LYS A 4 -19.62 -11.43 0.65
N ALA A 5 -18.76 -12.32 1.17
CA ALA A 5 -17.31 -12.12 1.18
C ALA A 5 -16.65 -12.46 -0.17
N GLY A 6 -17.32 -13.25 -1.01
CA GLY A 6 -16.75 -13.84 -2.23
C GLY A 6 -16.26 -12.82 -3.24
N VAL A 7 -17.02 -11.76 -3.53
CA VAL A 7 -16.66 -10.78 -4.58
C VAL A 7 -15.47 -9.90 -4.18
N PHE A 8 -15.44 -9.43 -2.94
CA PHE A 8 -14.31 -8.65 -2.42
C PHE A 8 -13.06 -9.54 -2.27
N GLN A 9 -13.24 -10.77 -1.81
CA GLN A 9 -12.17 -11.77 -1.76
C GLN A 9 -11.59 -12.06 -3.14
N THR A 10 -12.44 -12.30 -4.14
CA THR A 10 -11.99 -12.54 -5.51
C THR A 10 -11.34 -11.32 -6.14
N ALA A 11 -11.81 -10.10 -5.84
CA ALA A 11 -11.22 -8.87 -6.35
C ALA A 11 -9.82 -8.64 -5.75
N VAL A 12 -9.68 -8.79 -4.42
CA VAL A 12 -8.37 -8.68 -3.76
C VAL A 12 -7.41 -9.76 -4.28
N LEU A 13 -7.86 -11.01 -4.38
CA LEU A 13 -7.06 -12.11 -4.89
C LEU A 13 -6.63 -11.91 -6.35
N ALA A 14 -7.55 -11.50 -7.22
CA ALA A 14 -7.26 -11.25 -8.63
C ALA A 14 -6.21 -10.14 -8.79
N VAL A 15 -6.38 -9.05 -8.03
CA VAL A 15 -5.47 -7.90 -8.08
C VAL A 15 -4.08 -8.23 -7.51
N THR A 16 -3.97 -9.10 -6.49
CA THR A 16 -2.67 -9.50 -5.93
C THR A 16 -1.98 -10.66 -6.65
N ALA A 17 -2.71 -11.39 -7.50
CA ALA A 17 -2.20 -12.57 -8.20
C ALA A 17 -1.63 -12.26 -9.59
N GLU A 18 -1.89 -11.07 -10.13
CA GLU A 18 -1.19 -10.61 -11.33
C GLU A 18 0.29 -10.39 -10.99
N PRO A 19 1.23 -10.79 -11.86
CA PRO A 19 2.62 -10.37 -11.72
C PRO A 19 2.60 -8.85 -11.84
N ILE A 20 2.73 -8.20 -10.69
CA ILE A 20 2.93 -6.78 -10.62
C ILE A 20 4.35 -6.56 -11.14
N VAL A 21 4.46 -6.40 -12.45
CA VAL A 21 5.64 -5.78 -13.04
C VAL A 21 5.71 -4.43 -12.35
N ALA A 22 6.75 -4.20 -11.57
CA ALA A 22 7.02 -2.88 -11.04
C ALA A 22 7.33 -2.01 -12.27
N ASP A 23 6.28 -1.40 -12.83
CA ASP A 23 6.43 -0.46 -13.94
C ASP A 23 6.90 0.87 -13.32
N ALA A 24 8.12 0.82 -12.78
CA ALA A 24 8.81 1.96 -12.20
C ALA A 24 9.28 2.96 -13.26
N HIS A 25 8.95 2.74 -14.54
CA HIS A 25 9.28 3.64 -15.64
C HIS A 25 8.11 4.52 -16.10
N PRO A 26 7.83 5.63 -15.40
CA PRO A 26 7.38 6.84 -16.05
C PRO A 26 8.55 7.83 -16.19
N PHE A 27 8.93 8.11 -17.44
CA PHE A 27 9.37 9.43 -17.90
C PHE A 27 10.64 10.11 -17.35
N HIS A 28 11.66 9.41 -16.83
CA HIS A 28 12.95 10.09 -16.58
C HIS A 28 14.13 9.39 -17.24
N TRP A 29 14.76 10.10 -18.19
CA TRP A 29 16.10 9.80 -18.67
C TRP A 29 17.10 10.29 -17.61
N ALA A 30 18.26 9.63 -17.48
CA ALA A 30 19.28 9.89 -16.46
C ALA A 30 19.87 11.32 -16.41
N SER A 31 19.33 12.27 -17.17
CA SER A 31 19.74 13.67 -17.18
C SER A 31 18.59 14.67 -17.05
N GLU A 32 17.39 14.20 -16.70
CA GLU A 32 16.29 15.03 -16.23
C GLU A 32 16.30 15.10 -14.70
N SER A 33 16.20 16.30 -14.13
CA SER A 33 16.20 16.44 -12.67
C SER A 33 14.83 16.13 -12.09
N VAL A 34 14.74 15.25 -11.09
CA VAL A 34 13.50 15.00 -10.35
C VAL A 34 13.25 16.05 -9.27
N GLY A 35 11.99 16.34 -8.96
CA GLY A 35 11.60 17.31 -7.95
C GLY A 35 10.42 16.87 -7.08
N PHE A 36 9.90 17.81 -6.29
CA PHE A 36 8.75 17.56 -5.41
C PHE A 36 7.51 17.06 -6.17
N TYR A 37 7.21 17.64 -7.33
CA TYR A 37 6.04 17.27 -8.11
C TYR A 37 6.17 15.86 -8.70
N ASP A 38 7.36 15.48 -9.18
CA ASP A 38 7.61 14.13 -9.68
C ASP A 38 7.43 13.12 -8.55
N GLY A 39 7.99 13.41 -7.36
CA GLY A 39 7.76 12.60 -6.17
C GLY A 39 6.29 12.49 -5.79
N LEU A 40 5.54 13.59 -5.85
CA LEU A 40 4.12 13.60 -5.51
C LEU A 40 3.27 12.76 -6.48
N LEU A 41 3.60 12.80 -7.77
CA LEU A 41 2.86 12.11 -8.82
C LEU A 41 3.29 10.65 -8.98
N HIS A 42 4.51 10.28 -8.60
CA HIS A 42 5.02 8.92 -8.77
C HIS A 42 4.13 7.82 -8.13
N PRO A 43 3.66 7.96 -6.87
CA PRO A 43 2.69 7.02 -6.30
C PRO A 43 1.39 6.87 -7.08
N LEU A 44 1.02 7.90 -7.86
CA LEU A 44 -0.21 7.98 -8.63
C LEU A 44 -0.03 7.52 -10.09
N SER A 45 1.20 7.41 -10.57
CA SER A 45 1.51 6.87 -11.89
C SER A 45 1.78 5.37 -11.87
N ALA A 46 2.14 4.81 -10.71
CA ALA A 46 2.48 3.41 -10.55
C ALA A 46 1.27 2.62 -10.02
N SER A 47 0.68 1.76 -10.85
CA SER A 47 -0.55 1.02 -10.51
C SER A 47 -0.38 0.11 -9.30
N ASP A 48 0.81 -0.47 -9.16
CA ASP A 48 1.23 -1.28 -8.02
C ASP A 48 1.24 -0.50 -6.72
N HIS A 49 1.74 0.74 -6.75
CA HIS A 49 1.75 1.65 -5.61
C HIS A 49 0.32 2.03 -5.23
N ILE A 50 -0.53 2.39 -6.19
CA ILE A 50 -1.95 2.70 -5.93
C ILE A 50 -2.62 1.53 -5.22
N ILE A 51 -2.60 0.34 -5.83
CA ILE A 51 -3.26 -0.85 -5.31
C ILE A 51 -2.73 -1.18 -3.90
N THR A 52 -1.41 -1.20 -3.73
CA THR A 52 -0.77 -1.54 -2.47
C THR A 52 -1.16 -0.56 -1.37
N MET A 53 -1.12 0.75 -1.62
CA MET A 53 -1.45 1.76 -0.61
C MET A 53 -2.94 1.75 -0.25
N LEU A 54 -3.83 1.45 -1.22
CA LEU A 54 -5.25 1.26 -0.93
C LEU A 54 -5.48 0.03 -0.05
N ILE A 55 -4.82 -1.10 -0.33
CA ILE A 55 -4.90 -2.33 0.47
C ILE A 55 -4.35 -2.09 1.88
N VAL A 56 -3.20 -1.44 2.01
CA VAL A 56 -2.60 -1.08 3.31
C VAL A 56 -3.54 -0.19 4.09
N GLY A 57 -4.06 0.89 3.49
CA GLY A 57 -5.02 1.80 4.11
C GLY A 57 -6.29 1.08 4.60
N PHE A 58 -6.85 0.21 3.75
CA PHE A 58 -7.99 -0.61 4.11
C PHE A 58 -7.67 -1.56 5.28
N TRP A 59 -6.48 -2.17 5.26
CA TRP A 59 -6.04 -3.12 6.29
C TRP A 59 -5.82 -2.44 7.65
N ILE A 60 -5.08 -1.33 7.70
CA ILE A 60 -4.74 -0.64 8.97
C ILE A 60 -5.95 0.03 9.62
N SER A 61 -6.96 0.40 8.84
CA SER A 61 -8.22 0.98 9.36
C SER A 61 -9.03 0.01 10.24
N GLN A 62 -8.62 -1.26 10.29
CA GLN A 62 -9.18 -2.28 11.20
C GLN A 62 -8.66 -2.15 12.63
N ALA A 63 -7.52 -1.48 12.81
CA ALA A 63 -6.95 -1.22 14.11
C ALA A 63 -7.68 -0.05 14.81
N GLY A 64 -7.46 0.10 16.12
CA GLY A 64 -7.91 1.30 16.84
C GLY A 64 -7.25 2.57 16.31
N ARG A 65 -7.87 3.74 16.50
CA ARG A 65 -7.42 5.03 15.92
C ARG A 65 -5.94 5.33 16.15
N LEU A 66 -5.43 5.11 17.37
CA LEU A 66 -4.02 5.35 17.70
C LEU A 66 -3.09 4.36 16.99
N ALA A 67 -3.45 3.07 16.98
CA ALA A 67 -2.67 2.04 16.30
C ALA A 67 -2.66 2.26 14.79
N MET A 68 -3.79 2.64 14.19
CA MET A 68 -3.89 2.99 12.77
C MET A 68 -2.91 4.12 12.41
N ALA A 69 -2.90 5.20 13.17
CA ALA A 69 -2.00 6.33 12.93
C ALA A 69 -0.52 5.93 13.10
N ALA A 70 -0.21 5.16 14.15
CA ALA A 70 1.15 4.67 14.39
C ALA A 70 1.64 3.76 13.26
N ILE A 71 0.81 2.82 12.80
CA ILE A 71 1.17 1.91 11.70
C ILE A 71 1.39 2.69 10.40
N ALA A 72 0.52 3.65 10.07
CA ALA A 72 0.68 4.49 8.88
C ALA A 72 2.02 5.25 8.91
N LEU A 73 2.37 5.85 10.06
CA LEU A 73 3.62 6.60 10.21
C LEU A 73 4.84 5.69 10.07
N VAL A 74 4.83 4.53 10.74
CA VAL A 74 5.92 3.54 10.65
C VAL A 74 6.06 3.01 9.23
N PHE A 75 4.95 2.74 8.55
CA PHE A 75 4.94 2.28 7.17
C PHE A 75 5.61 3.30 6.24
N VAL A 76 5.21 4.58 6.32
CA VAL A 76 5.83 5.64 5.52
C VAL A 76 7.31 5.83 5.88
N ALA A 77 7.68 5.75 7.16
CA ALA A 77 9.07 5.84 7.60
C ALA A 77 9.94 4.71 7.03
N LEU A 78 9.45 3.46 7.04
CA LEU A 78 10.16 2.32 6.46
C LEU A 78 10.25 2.43 4.93
N LEU A 79 9.20 2.93 4.29
CA LEU A 79 9.19 3.19 2.86
C LEU A 79 10.22 4.26 2.47
N LEU A 80 10.32 5.36 3.21
CA LEU A 80 11.38 6.36 3.03
C LEU A 80 12.77 5.81 3.35
N LEU A 81 12.89 4.96 4.37
CA LEU A 81 14.14 4.29 4.71
C LEU A 81 14.62 3.41 3.56
N GLY A 82 13.72 2.63 2.97
CA GLY A 82 14.00 1.78 1.81
C GLY A 82 14.51 2.58 0.62
N GLY A 83 13.84 3.70 0.32
CA GLY A 83 14.32 4.62 -0.71
C GLY A 83 15.66 5.27 -0.35
N GLY A 84 15.91 5.55 0.93
CA GLY A 84 17.22 6.05 1.39
C GLY A 84 18.37 5.07 1.19
N LEU A 85 18.12 3.76 1.19
CA LEU A 85 19.15 2.74 0.93
C LEU A 85 19.70 2.84 -0.50
N THR A 86 18.88 3.29 -1.45
CA THR A 86 19.31 3.50 -2.84
C THR A 86 20.34 4.64 -2.88
N LEU A 87 20.10 5.74 -2.18
CA LEU A 87 21.01 6.91 -2.14
C LEU A 87 22.43 6.61 -1.62
N ILE A 88 22.61 5.53 -0.84
CA ILE A 88 23.90 5.18 -0.23
C ILE A 88 24.59 3.98 -0.87
N GLY A 89 24.13 3.51 -2.02
CA GLY A 89 24.87 2.49 -2.74
C GLY A 89 24.52 1.04 -2.44
N ILE A 90 23.49 0.79 -1.65
CA ILE A 90 23.18 -0.57 -1.24
C ILE A 90 22.38 -1.26 -2.34
N GLU A 91 22.95 -2.33 -2.89
CA GLU A 91 22.24 -3.23 -3.80
C GLU A 91 21.61 -4.38 -3.01
N ILE A 92 20.28 -4.51 -3.13
CA ILE A 92 19.55 -5.61 -2.51
C ILE A 92 19.05 -6.57 -3.59
N ALA A 93 19.61 -7.77 -3.60
CA ALA A 93 19.18 -8.83 -4.50
C ALA A 93 17.71 -9.20 -4.22
N HIS A 94 16.93 -9.39 -5.29
CA HIS A 94 15.53 -9.84 -5.23
C HIS A 94 14.58 -8.88 -4.48
N ALA A 95 14.90 -7.59 -4.36
CA ALA A 95 14.05 -6.60 -3.69
C ALA A 95 12.60 -6.59 -4.25
N GLU A 96 12.45 -6.63 -5.56
CA GLU A 96 11.14 -6.70 -6.24
C GLU A 96 10.38 -8.00 -5.89
N SER A 97 11.06 -9.15 -5.85
CA SER A 97 10.43 -10.41 -5.47
C SER A 97 9.95 -10.40 -4.01
N ILE A 98 10.71 -9.79 -3.10
CA ILE A 98 10.34 -9.67 -1.68
C ILE A 98 9.16 -8.72 -1.52
N MET A 99 9.15 -7.60 -2.25
CA MET A 99 8.04 -6.66 -2.30
C MET A 99 6.75 -7.35 -2.77
N ASN A 100 6.81 -8.01 -3.93
CA ASN A 100 5.67 -8.70 -4.55
C ASN A 100 5.13 -9.82 -3.66
N LEU A 101 6.01 -10.62 -3.05
CA LEU A 101 5.59 -11.66 -2.10
C LEU A 101 4.92 -11.06 -0.86
N SER A 102 5.44 -9.96 -0.32
CA SER A 102 4.86 -9.29 0.85
C SER A 102 3.48 -8.70 0.53
N ALA A 103 3.31 -8.10 -0.65
CA ALA A 103 2.04 -7.59 -1.14
C ALA A 103 1.01 -8.71 -1.31
N LEU A 104 1.41 -9.83 -1.92
CA LEU A 104 0.57 -11.02 -2.09
C LEU A 104 0.11 -11.57 -0.73
N ILE A 105 1.02 -11.75 0.23
CA ILE A 105 0.66 -12.25 1.56
C ILE A 105 -0.30 -11.29 2.26
N LEU A 106 -0.08 -9.99 2.19
CA LEU A 106 -0.98 -8.99 2.76
C LEU A 106 -2.39 -9.04 2.12
N GLY A 107 -2.44 -9.19 0.79
CA GLY A 107 -3.70 -9.39 0.05
C GLY A 107 -4.42 -10.66 0.48
N LEU A 108 -3.71 -11.78 0.61
CA LEU A 108 -4.25 -13.05 1.08
C LEU A 108 -4.76 -12.97 2.53
N MET A 109 -4.05 -12.26 3.41
CA MET A 109 -4.50 -11.99 4.78
C MET A 109 -5.82 -11.21 4.77
N LEU A 110 -5.92 -10.19 3.91
CA LEU A 110 -7.12 -9.37 3.80
C LEU A 110 -8.30 -10.14 3.19
N ALA A 111 -8.04 -10.94 2.15
CA ALA A 111 -9.05 -11.76 1.49
C ALA A 111 -9.53 -12.87 2.43
N SER A 112 -8.63 -13.69 3.00
CA SER A 112 -9.02 -14.83 3.85
C SER A 112 -9.81 -14.42 5.10
N GLY A 113 -9.66 -13.18 5.57
CA GLY A 113 -10.22 -12.73 6.85
C GLY A 113 -9.58 -13.42 8.05
N TYR A 114 -8.48 -14.15 7.83
CA TYR A 114 -7.79 -14.90 8.88
C TYR A 114 -7.04 -13.94 9.80
N LYS A 115 -7.18 -14.16 11.12
CA LYS A 115 -6.47 -13.37 12.12
C LYS A 115 -5.05 -13.90 12.29
N VAL A 116 -4.08 -13.18 11.74
CA VAL A 116 -2.66 -13.40 11.99
C VAL A 116 -2.20 -12.61 13.22
N SER A 117 -1.12 -13.09 13.86
CA SER A 117 -0.54 -12.38 15.00
C SER A 117 -0.03 -11.00 14.58
N SER A 118 -0.06 -10.04 15.51
CA SER A 118 0.39 -8.67 15.26
C SER A 118 1.85 -8.61 14.81
N LEU A 119 2.69 -9.49 15.35
CA LEU A 119 4.11 -9.58 14.98
C LEU A 119 4.28 -10.01 13.51
N ILE A 120 3.59 -11.07 13.08
CA ILE A 120 3.67 -11.56 11.70
C ILE A 120 3.19 -10.46 10.74
N ALA A 121 2.06 -9.82 11.06
CA ALA A 121 1.53 -8.75 10.23
C ALA A 121 2.47 -7.53 10.15
N ALA A 122 3.13 -7.19 11.25
CA ALA A 122 4.13 -6.10 11.28
C ALA A 122 5.36 -6.43 10.43
N ILE A 123 5.86 -7.67 10.45
CA ILE A 123 6.99 -8.10 9.63
C ILE A 123 6.64 -8.00 8.14
N ILE A 124 5.46 -8.52 7.75
CA ILE A 124 5.00 -8.49 6.35
C ILE A 124 4.81 -7.05 5.87
N ALA A 125 4.11 -6.22 6.66
CA ALA A 125 3.89 -4.82 6.30
C ALA A 125 5.19 -4.00 6.29
N GLY A 126 6.11 -4.30 7.20
CA GLY A 126 7.42 -3.64 7.27
C GLY A 126 8.31 -3.99 6.08
N ASN A 127 8.37 -5.27 5.69
CA ASN A 127 9.06 -5.69 4.48
C ASN A 127 8.43 -5.06 3.24
N LEU A 128 7.10 -5.13 3.13
CA LEU A 128 6.38 -4.47 2.05
C LEU A 128 6.78 -2.99 1.96
N ALA A 129 6.67 -2.23 3.04
CA ALA A 129 7.05 -0.81 3.06
C ALA A 129 8.50 -0.58 2.59
N LEU A 130 9.45 -1.27 3.22
CA LEU A 130 10.88 -1.09 2.96
C LEU A 130 11.24 -1.40 1.50
N PHE A 131 10.86 -2.57 1.01
CA PHE A 131 11.20 -2.99 -0.36
C PHE A 131 10.42 -2.22 -1.42
N HIS A 132 9.18 -1.81 -1.14
CA HIS A 132 8.38 -0.96 -2.01
C HIS A 132 9.04 0.42 -2.19
N GLY A 133 9.50 1.02 -1.10
CA GLY A 133 10.26 2.27 -1.15
C GLY A 133 11.61 2.13 -1.88
N TYR A 134 12.32 1.03 -1.65
CA TYR A 134 13.59 0.74 -2.33
C TYR A 134 13.40 0.61 -3.85
N VAL A 135 12.45 -0.20 -4.31
CA VAL A 135 12.21 -0.46 -5.74
C VAL A 135 11.81 0.82 -6.47
N HIS A 136 10.89 1.62 -5.94
CA HIS A 136 10.45 2.85 -6.60
C HIS A 136 11.46 4.00 -6.54
N ALA A 137 12.45 3.94 -5.64
CA ALA A 137 13.51 4.93 -5.57
C ALA A 137 14.81 4.46 -6.24
N TYR A 138 14.85 3.26 -6.81
CA TYR A 138 16.07 2.66 -7.34
C TYR A 138 16.63 3.43 -8.53
N ASP A 139 15.76 3.91 -9.42
CA ASP A 139 16.19 4.65 -10.62
C ASP A 139 16.40 6.16 -10.38
N ILE A 140 16.19 6.62 -9.15
CA ILE A 140 16.30 8.05 -8.76
C ILE A 140 17.72 8.41 -8.31
N TRP A 141 18.63 7.45 -8.41
CA TRP A 141 20.01 7.60 -8.00
C TRP A 141 20.67 8.84 -8.62
N LEU A 142 21.30 9.64 -7.75
CA LEU A 142 22.16 10.77 -8.06
C LEU A 142 21.47 12.12 -8.35
N ASP A 143 20.16 12.25 -8.14
CA ASP A 143 19.52 13.56 -8.29
C ASP A 143 19.81 14.51 -7.11
N ARG A 144 20.10 15.78 -7.41
CA ARG A 144 20.37 16.84 -6.42
C ARG A 144 19.16 17.17 -5.54
N ASN A 145 17.95 16.85 -5.97
CA ASN A 145 16.69 17.19 -5.31
C ASN A 145 15.97 15.99 -4.67
N ALA A 146 16.69 14.90 -4.39
CA ALA A 146 16.13 13.67 -3.79
C ALA A 146 15.27 13.92 -2.53
N LEU A 147 15.59 14.91 -1.70
CA LEU A 147 14.77 15.27 -0.52
C LEU A 147 13.41 15.87 -0.90
N ALA A 148 13.36 16.71 -1.94
CA ALA A 148 12.11 17.29 -2.43
C ALA A 148 11.23 16.18 -3.01
N TYR A 149 11.82 15.30 -3.83
CA TYR A 149 11.16 14.10 -4.35
C TYR A 149 10.61 13.22 -3.21
N ALA A 150 11.44 12.86 -2.24
CA ALA A 150 11.05 12.01 -1.11
C ALA A 150 9.88 12.60 -0.31
N THR A 151 9.85 13.92 -0.15
CA THR A 151 8.75 14.63 0.52
C THR A 151 7.46 14.53 -0.29
N GLY A 152 7.51 14.76 -1.61
CA GLY A 152 6.36 14.57 -2.50
C GLY A 152 5.85 13.13 -2.47
N PHE A 153 6.76 12.17 -2.58
CA PHE A 153 6.48 10.73 -2.57
C PHE A 153 5.81 10.27 -1.28
N ALA A 154 6.29 10.75 -0.12
CA ALA A 154 5.64 10.50 1.16
C ALA A 154 4.20 11.04 1.19
N LEU A 155 3.98 12.27 0.70
CA LEU A 155 2.65 12.88 0.69
C LEU A 155 1.68 12.16 -0.25
N GLY A 156 2.11 11.80 -1.46
CA GLY A 156 1.31 11.00 -2.39
C GLY A 156 0.94 9.63 -1.80
N THR A 157 1.89 8.99 -1.13
CA THR A 157 1.68 7.72 -0.43
C THR A 157 0.66 7.87 0.72
N ILE A 158 0.79 8.89 1.57
CA ILE A 158 -0.15 9.16 2.66
C ILE A 158 -1.56 9.43 2.12
N ALA A 159 -1.67 10.13 0.98
CA ALA A 159 -2.97 10.39 0.35
C ALA A 159 -3.65 9.08 -0.07
N LEU A 160 -2.93 8.17 -0.73
CA LEU A 160 -3.46 6.86 -1.13
C LEU A 160 -3.84 5.98 0.07
N ILE A 161 -3.00 5.92 1.11
CA ILE A 161 -3.33 5.22 2.36
C ILE A 161 -4.63 5.78 2.96
N SER A 162 -4.78 7.10 2.97
CA SER A 162 -5.97 7.78 3.47
C SER A 162 -7.22 7.44 2.66
N ILE A 163 -7.10 7.32 1.33
CA ILE A 163 -8.18 6.85 0.46
C ILE A 163 -8.55 5.40 0.80
N GLY A 164 -7.57 4.51 1.01
CA GLY A 164 -7.82 3.13 1.45
C GLY A 164 -8.60 3.04 2.78
N ILE A 165 -8.26 3.90 3.75
CA ILE A 165 -8.99 4.02 5.03
C ILE A 165 -10.44 4.48 4.79
N LEU A 166 -10.64 5.46 3.90
CA LEU A 166 -11.97 5.95 3.54
C LEU A 166 -12.82 4.86 2.85
N LEU A 167 -12.23 4.10 1.91
CA LEU A 167 -12.90 2.99 1.24
C LEU A 167 -13.43 1.95 2.25
N ARG A 168 -12.65 1.59 3.27
CA ARG A 168 -13.14 0.71 4.34
C ARG A 168 -14.33 1.30 5.08
N SER A 169 -14.29 2.59 5.38
CA SER A 169 -15.38 3.28 6.09
C SER A 169 -16.68 3.24 5.28
N ILE A 170 -16.60 3.42 3.96
CA ILE A 170 -17.72 3.30 3.02
C ILE A 170 -18.25 1.86 2.98
N VAL A 171 -17.39 0.87 2.78
CA VAL A 171 -17.77 -0.56 2.74
C VAL A 171 -18.48 -0.98 4.03
N LYS A 172 -17.95 -0.56 5.19
CA LYS A 172 -18.57 -0.83 6.49
C LYS A 172 -19.96 -0.22 6.59
N ARG A 173 -20.13 1.05 6.20
CA ARG A 173 -21.43 1.76 6.24
C ARG A 173 -22.47 1.10 5.34
N VAL A 174 -22.10 0.78 4.10
CA VAL A 174 -22.99 0.12 3.14
C VAL A 174 -23.42 -1.26 3.65
N THR A 175 -22.49 -2.06 4.16
CA THR A 175 -22.78 -3.40 4.68
C THR A 175 -23.75 -3.36 5.86
N LEU A 176 -23.57 -2.41 6.79
CA LEU A 176 -24.47 -2.23 7.94
C LEU A 176 -25.87 -1.78 7.52
N ASN A 177 -25.98 -0.84 6.57
CA ASN A 177 -27.27 -0.36 6.05
C ASN A 177 -28.05 -1.49 5.36
N TYR A 178 -27.37 -2.31 4.54
CA TYR A 178 -28.01 -3.47 3.92
C TYR A 178 -28.49 -4.48 4.95
N ALA A 179 -27.70 -4.77 6.00
CA ALA A 179 -28.15 -5.66 7.07
C ALA A 179 -29.40 -5.12 7.76
N ALA A 180 -29.40 -3.83 8.15
CA ALA A 180 -30.55 -3.20 8.79
C ALA A 180 -31.82 -3.29 7.91
N PHE A 181 -31.71 -3.01 6.61
CA PHE A 181 -32.85 -3.09 5.67
C PHE A 181 -33.48 -4.50 5.61
N PHE A 182 -32.67 -5.56 5.51
CA PHE A 182 -33.20 -6.92 5.40
C PHE A 182 -33.74 -7.48 6.72
N PHE A 183 -33.25 -7.03 7.87
CA PHE A 183 -33.71 -7.50 9.18
C PHE A 183 -34.92 -6.70 9.70
N ASP A 184 -35.08 -5.44 9.31
CA ASP A 184 -36.26 -4.61 9.64
C ASP A 184 -37.54 -5.09 8.90
N GLU A 185 -37.42 -5.64 7.69
CA GLU A 185 -38.57 -6.25 7.00
C GLU A 185 -39.01 -7.61 7.58
N SER A 186 -38.16 -8.28 8.38
CA SER A 186 -38.50 -9.58 8.98
C SER A 186 -39.29 -9.49 10.28
N GLU A 187 -39.45 -8.28 10.83
CA GLU A 187 -40.21 -8.00 12.06
C GLU A 187 -41.60 -7.38 11.80
N ARG A 188 -42.07 -7.35 10.54
CA ARG A 188 -43.44 -6.91 10.16
C ARG A 188 -44.25 -8.06 9.57
#